data_AF-A0A531NAL5-F1
#
_entry.id   AF-A0A531NAL5-F1
#
_cell.length_a   1.000
_cell.length_b   1.000
_cell.length_c   1.000
_cell.angle_alpha   90.00
_cell.angle_beta   90.00
_cell.angle_gamma   90.00
#
_symmetry.space_group_name_H-M   'P 1'
#
loop_
_entity.id
_entity.type
_entity.pdbx_description
1 polymer ?
#
loop_
_entity_poly.entity_id
_entity_poly.type
_entity_poly.pdbx_seq_one_letter_code
_entity_poly.pdbx_strand_id
1 'polypeptide(L)'
;MNAFTARDTIARSGFRDLRVVAKVRESAIITSFHMEPVNPLDWRDFEPGQFLVFKIPVPQAAGEKGYVLRNYSVSCSPASKGRYRI
;
A
#
# COMPACT_ATOMS: atom_id res chain seq x y z
N MET A 1 -18.91 -13.96 -9.66
CA MET A 1 -17.75 -13.69 -8.78
C MET A 1 -18.23 -12.75 -7.69
N ASN A 2 -18.43 -13.26 -6.47
CA ASN A 2 -19.20 -12.57 -5.42
C ASN A 2 -18.33 -11.55 -4.67
N ALA A 3 -18.77 -10.29 -4.67
CA ALA A 3 -18.17 -9.17 -3.94
C ALA A 3 -18.09 -9.36 -2.41
N PHE A 4 -18.70 -10.43 -1.88
CA PHE A 4 -18.66 -10.80 -0.47
C PHE A 4 -17.31 -11.37 -0.03
N THR A 5 -16.57 -12.04 -0.92
CA THR A 5 -15.30 -12.69 -0.54
C THR A 5 -14.18 -11.68 -0.28
N ALA A 6 -14.17 -10.54 -0.97
CA ALA A 6 -13.11 -9.54 -0.81
C ALA A 6 -13.21 -8.72 0.49
N ARG A 7 -14.43 -8.49 0.99
CA ARG A 7 -14.64 -7.82 2.28
C ARG A 7 -14.18 -8.68 3.46
N ASP A 8 -14.23 -10.00 3.30
CA ASP A 8 -13.90 -10.97 4.35
C ASP A 8 -12.38 -11.07 4.61
N THR A 9 -11.54 -10.84 3.58
CA THR A 9 -10.08 -10.87 3.70
C THR A 9 -9.49 -9.67 4.43
N ILE A 10 -10.05 -8.46 4.25
CA ILE A 10 -9.60 -7.25 4.99
C ILE A 10 -9.87 -7.41 6.50
N ALA A 11 -11.01 -8.01 6.86
CA ALA A 11 -11.50 -8.09 8.22
C ALA A 11 -10.59 -8.90 9.19
N ARG A 12 -9.75 -9.81 8.70
CA ARG A 12 -8.88 -10.65 9.55
C ARG A 12 -7.45 -10.14 9.73
N SER A 13 -6.96 -9.26 8.86
CA SER A 13 -5.56 -8.79 8.92
C SER A 13 -5.41 -7.28 9.13
N GLY A 14 -6.42 -6.47 8.77
CA GLY A 14 -6.29 -5.01 8.75
C GLY A 14 -5.44 -4.47 7.60
N PHE A 15 -4.95 -5.33 6.71
CA PHE A 15 -4.19 -4.95 5.51
C PHE A 15 -4.99 -5.24 4.23
N ARG A 16 -4.61 -4.57 3.14
CA ARG A 16 -5.15 -4.78 1.79
C ARG A 16 -4.01 -4.85 0.78
N ASP A 17 -4.22 -5.61 -0.27
CA ASP A 17 -3.21 -5.74 -1.32
C ASP A 17 -3.26 -4.53 -2.25
N LEU A 18 -2.08 -3.91 -2.41
CA LEU A 18 -1.86 -2.83 -3.37
C LEU A 18 -0.90 -3.32 -4.44
N ARG A 19 -1.18 -2.95 -5.69
CA ARG A 19 -0.29 -3.18 -6.83
C ARG A 19 0.49 -1.91 -7.10
N VAL A 20 1.82 -2.03 -7.19
CA VAL A 20 2.67 -0.94 -7.69
C VAL A 20 2.45 -0.81 -9.20
N VAL A 21 1.96 0.34 -9.63
CA VAL A 21 1.68 0.65 -11.04
C VAL A 21 2.77 1.50 -11.68
N ALA A 22 3.53 2.24 -10.87
CA ALA A 22 4.74 2.92 -11.34
C ALA A 22 5.77 3.08 -10.21
N LYS A 23 7.04 3.10 -10.59
CA LYS A 23 8.18 3.40 -9.73
C LYS A 23 8.94 4.57 -10.35
N VAL A 24 8.97 5.70 -9.68
CA VAL A 24 9.56 6.95 -10.17
C VAL A 24 10.79 7.29 -9.33
N ARG A 25 11.96 7.40 -9.96
CA ARG A 25 13.19 7.81 -9.28
C ARG A 25 13.22 9.33 -9.17
N GLU A 26 13.01 9.85 -7.98
CA GLU A 26 13.04 11.29 -7.70
C GLU A 26 14.48 11.79 -7.50
N SER A 27 15.35 10.95 -6.94
CA SER A 27 16.77 11.29 -6.72
C SER A 27 17.66 10.05 -6.66
N ALA A 28 18.92 10.20 -6.22
CA ALA A 28 19.82 9.08 -5.99
C ALA A 28 19.35 8.13 -4.88
N ILE A 29 18.60 8.63 -3.90
CA ILE A 29 18.20 7.88 -2.69
C ILE A 29 16.69 7.88 -2.44
N ILE A 30 15.91 8.63 -3.24
CA ILE A 30 14.45 8.72 -3.11
C ILE A 30 13.80 8.10 -4.35
N THR A 31 12.80 7.26 -4.11
CA THR A 31 11.95 6.66 -5.13
C THR A 31 10.50 6.76 -4.69
N SER A 32 9.66 7.31 -5.55
CA SER A 32 8.22 7.32 -5.35
C SER A 32 7.56 6.09 -5.94
N PHE A 33 6.58 5.55 -5.23
CA PHE A 33 5.78 4.42 -5.67
C PHE A 33 4.34 4.85 -5.87
N HIS A 34 3.83 4.62 -7.07
CA HIS A 34 2.42 4.82 -7.38
C HIS A 34 1.73 3.47 -7.26
N MET A 35 0.63 3.43 -6.52
CA MET A 35 -0.03 2.18 -6.16
C MET A 35 -1.54 2.32 -6.27
N GLU A 36 -2.19 1.22 -6.64
CA GLU A 36 -3.64 1.11 -6.75
C GLU A 36 -4.08 -0.17 -6.02
N PRO A 37 -5.27 -0.21 -5.41
CA PRO A 37 -5.75 -1.44 -4.80
C PRO A 37 -5.95 -2.52 -5.85
N VAL A 38 -5.54 -3.77 -5.54
CA VAL A 38 -5.72 -4.90 -6.46
C VAL A 38 -7.21 -5.11 -6.75
N ASN A 39 -8.04 -5.00 -5.73
CA ASN A 39 -9.49 -4.94 -5.87
C ASN A 39 -9.95 -3.46 -5.79
N PRO A 40 -10.60 -2.92 -6.84
CA PRO A 40 -11.09 -1.53 -6.85
C PRO A 40 -11.99 -1.17 -5.66
N LEU A 41 -12.72 -2.14 -5.10
CA LEU A 41 -13.59 -1.93 -3.94
C LEU A 41 -12.83 -1.63 -2.64
N ASP A 42 -11.52 -1.86 -2.61
CA ASP A 42 -10.67 -1.62 -1.44
C ASP A 42 -10.05 -0.20 -1.44
N TRP A 43 -10.45 0.63 -2.40
CA TRP A 43 -10.09 2.05 -2.41
C TRP A 43 -10.59 2.75 -1.15
N ARG A 44 -9.72 3.57 -0.57
CA ARG A 44 -10.03 4.42 0.58
C ARG A 44 -9.56 5.84 0.31
N ASP A 45 -10.47 6.79 0.45
CA ASP A 45 -10.12 8.19 0.48
C ASP A 45 -9.24 8.50 1.69
N PHE A 46 -8.45 9.56 1.56
CA PHE A 46 -7.51 10.00 2.58
C PHE A 46 -7.52 11.53 2.68
N GLU A 47 -7.05 12.04 3.80
CA GLU A 47 -6.89 13.47 4.07
C GLU A 47 -5.41 13.88 4.04
N PRO A 48 -5.10 15.16 3.78
CA PRO A 48 -3.73 15.67 3.87
C PRO A 48 -3.08 15.35 5.22
N GLY A 49 -1.85 14.85 5.19
CA GLY A 49 -1.09 14.48 6.39
C GLY A 49 -1.29 13.03 6.85
N GLN A 50 -2.20 12.26 6.23
CA GLN A 50 -2.35 10.84 6.52
C GLN A 50 -1.22 9.98 5.92
N PHE A 51 -1.04 8.79 6.50
CA PHE A 51 -0.04 7.82 6.09
C PHE A 51 -0.63 6.42 5.93
N LEU A 52 0.08 5.57 5.19
CA LEU A 52 -0.20 4.15 5.05
C LEU A 52 0.85 3.33 5.79
N VAL A 53 0.43 2.21 6.36
CA VAL A 53 1.31 1.22 7.00
C VAL A 53 1.54 0.08 6.03
N PHE A 54 2.80 -0.20 5.71
CA PHE A 54 3.21 -1.28 4.82
C PHE A 54 3.89 -2.40 5.61
N LYS A 55 3.53 -3.64 5.27
CA LYS A 55 4.18 -4.84 5.77
C LYS A 55 5.21 -5.31 4.75
N ILE A 56 6.49 -5.05 5.01
CA ILE A 56 7.59 -5.33 4.08
C ILE A 56 8.29 -6.63 4.49
N PRO A 57 8.43 -7.62 3.59
CA PRO A 57 9.18 -8.83 3.88
C PRO A 57 10.68 -8.52 4.01
N VAL A 58 11.33 -9.08 5.04
CA VAL A 58 12.77 -8.96 5.21
C VAL A 58 13.46 -10.20 4.62
N PRO A 59 14.50 -10.03 3.77
CA PRO A 59 15.31 -11.16 3.32
C PRO A 59 15.98 -11.84 4.52
N GLN A 60 15.85 -13.16 4.61
CA GLN A 60 16.37 -13.94 5.74
C GLN A 60 17.90 -14.02 5.75
N ALA A 61 18.50 -13.87 6.93
CA ALA A 61 19.85 -14.38 7.22
C ALA A 61 19.82 -15.75 7.94
N ALA A 62 18.73 -16.15 8.60
CA ALA A 62 18.74 -17.34 9.48
C ALA A 62 17.34 -17.93 9.80
N GLY A 63 16.50 -18.25 8.80
CA GLY A 63 15.41 -19.23 8.99
C GLY A 63 14.01 -18.74 9.41
N GLU A 64 13.80 -17.53 9.93
CA GLU A 64 12.45 -17.01 10.24
C GLU A 64 11.97 -15.93 9.26
N LYS A 65 10.78 -16.08 8.66
CA LYS A 65 10.23 -15.11 7.69
C LYS A 65 9.70 -13.89 8.44
N GLY A 66 10.57 -12.92 8.68
CA GLY A 66 10.22 -11.67 9.35
C GLY A 66 9.55 -10.65 8.42
N TYR A 67 8.71 -9.80 9.00
CA TYR A 67 8.19 -8.60 8.35
C TYR A 67 8.52 -7.38 9.20
N VAL A 68 8.78 -6.26 8.54
CA VAL A 68 8.85 -4.95 9.20
C VAL A 68 7.65 -4.11 8.78
N LEU A 69 7.09 -3.38 9.74
CA LEU A 69 6.09 -2.36 9.47
C LEU A 69 6.79 -1.03 9.21
N ARG A 70 6.34 -0.32 8.16
CA ARG A 70 6.84 1.01 7.80
C ARG A 70 5.67 1.94 7.49
N ASN A 71 5.76 3.16 8.01
CA ASN A 71 4.78 4.21 7.77
C ASN A 71 5.31 5.15 6.69
N TYR A 72 4.51 5.41 5.66
CA TYR A 72 4.82 6.40 4.64
C TYR A 72 3.62 7.33 4.42
N SER A 73 3.85 8.63 4.51
CA SER A 73 2.83 9.65 4.24
C SER A 73 2.38 9.59 2.79
N VAL A 74 1.09 9.80 2.55
CA VAL A 74 0.56 9.87 1.18
C VAL A 74 0.92 11.24 0.58
N SER A 75 1.59 11.22 -0.56
CA SER A 75 2.18 12.39 -1.21
C SER A 75 1.49 12.79 -2.52
N CYS A 76 0.33 12.18 -2.86
CA CYS A 76 -0.54 12.63 -3.94
C CYS A 76 -1.71 13.49 -3.44
N SER A 77 -2.36 14.19 -4.36
CA SER A 77 -3.57 14.97 -4.05
C SER A 77 -4.72 14.03 -3.63
N PRO A 78 -5.44 14.32 -2.53
CA PRO A 78 -6.68 13.61 -2.15
C PRO A 78 -7.78 13.60 -3.22
N ALA A 79 -7.72 14.53 -4.18
CA ALA A 79 -8.64 14.55 -5.32
C ALA A 79 -8.33 13.45 -6.36
N SER A 80 -7.12 12.90 -6.35
CA SER A 80 -6.72 11.80 -7.24
C SER A 80 -7.27 10.47 -6.72
N LYS A 81 -8.44 10.08 -7.23
CA LYS A 81 -9.10 8.82 -6.84
C LYS A 81 -8.39 7.61 -7.46
N GLY A 82 -8.46 6.48 -6.76
CA GLY A 82 -7.99 5.18 -7.23
C GLY A 82 -6.49 4.95 -7.13
N ARG A 83 -5.70 5.96 -6.76
CA ARG A 83 -4.24 5.87 -6.70
C ARG A 83 -3.63 6.56 -5.47
N TYR A 84 -2.70 5.87 -4.84
CA TYR A 84 -1.81 6.42 -3.83
C TYR A 84 -0.43 6.71 -4.44
N ARG A 85 0.25 7.73 -3.91
CA ARG A 85 1.68 7.95 -4.08
C ARG A 85 2.31 8.03 -2.69
N ILE A 86 3.43 7.34 -2.52
CA ILE A 86 4.35 7.55 -1.39
C ILE A 86 5.67 8.04 -1.95
#